data_AF-A0A8D8JIE8-F1
#
_entry.id   AF-A0A8D8JIE8-F1
#
_cell.length_a   1.000
_cell.length_b   1.000
_cell.length_c   1.000
_cell.angle_alpha   90.00
_cell.angle_beta   90.00
_cell.angle_gamma   90.00
#
_symmetry.space_group_name_H-M   'P 1'
#
loop_
_entity.id
_entity.type
_entity.pdbx_description
1 polymer ?
#
loop_
_entity_poly.entity_id
_entity_poly.type
_entity_poly.pdbx_seq_one_letter_code
_entity_poly.pdbx_strand_id
1 'polypeptide(L)'
;MEYAVTHGSFDGGDQGLLNSYFSDWAHKDIAKHLPFVYNTSSVASYSYLPAFKQFGQNTKILHFIGTAKPWLQNFNSETRKVYIPGGYQHLANFLQFWWDIFCEDVHSRLSADMRGLAGAISNVRLGERRTPEQERTEEVMRRQGWEEGNADYAGRDAFANIWDRIQKSVQE
;
A
#
# COMPACT_ATOMS: atom_id res chain seq x y z
N MET A 1 -10.46 -20.25 -23.38
CA MET A 1 -9.26 -20.99 -22.91
C MET A 1 -8.36 -21.46 -24.05
N GLU A 2 -8.88 -21.80 -25.24
CA GLU A 2 -8.08 -22.31 -26.37
C GLU A 2 -6.86 -21.45 -26.74
N TYR A 3 -7.03 -20.12 -26.83
CA TYR A 3 -5.92 -19.22 -27.15
C TYR A 3 -4.76 -19.29 -26.13
N ALA A 4 -5.08 -19.38 -24.83
CA ALA A 4 -4.09 -19.47 -23.78
C ALA A 4 -3.31 -20.79 -23.83
N VAL A 5 -3.98 -21.90 -24.13
CA VAL A 5 -3.35 -23.22 -24.25
C VAL A 5 -2.41 -23.28 -25.46
N THR A 6 -2.77 -22.59 -26.54
CA THR A 6 -2.04 -22.64 -27.82
C THR A 6 -0.88 -21.64 -27.89
N HIS A 7 -1.04 -20.44 -27.35
CA HIS A 7 -0.07 -19.35 -27.50
C HIS A 7 0.67 -18.98 -26.20
N GLY A 8 0.13 -19.37 -25.05
CA GLY A 8 0.65 -18.92 -23.75
C GLY A 8 0.56 -17.39 -23.58
N SER A 9 1.35 -16.87 -22.63
CA SER A 9 1.52 -15.44 -22.39
C SER A 9 2.99 -15.06 -22.49
N PHE A 10 3.31 -13.95 -23.16
CA PHE A 10 4.69 -13.49 -23.28
C PHE A 10 5.29 -12.95 -21.97
N ASP A 11 4.46 -12.53 -21.02
CA ASP A 11 4.89 -12.05 -19.69
C ASP A 11 4.59 -13.06 -18.57
N GLY A 12 4.08 -14.25 -18.93
CA GLY A 12 3.67 -15.29 -17.99
C GLY A 12 2.40 -14.99 -17.20
N GLY A 13 1.79 -13.80 -17.38
CA GLY A 13 0.58 -13.37 -16.71
C GLY A 13 -0.62 -13.20 -17.65
N ASP A 14 -1.72 -12.67 -17.11
CA ASP A 14 -2.93 -12.38 -17.88
C ASP A 14 -2.75 -11.19 -18.83
N GLN A 15 -1.97 -10.18 -18.44
CA GLN A 15 -1.77 -8.98 -19.26
C GLN A 15 -1.15 -9.30 -20.63
N GLY A 16 -0.11 -10.15 -20.67
CA GLY A 16 0.51 -10.54 -21.94
C GLY A 16 -0.41 -11.41 -22.80
N LEU A 17 -1.18 -12.31 -22.18
CA LEU A 17 -2.18 -13.13 -22.87
C LEU A 17 -3.27 -12.26 -23.51
N LEU A 18 -3.85 -11.36 -22.72
CA LEU A 18 -4.95 -10.50 -23.16
C LEU A 18 -4.50 -9.49 -24.23
N ASN A 19 -3.31 -8.91 -24.10
CA ASN A 19 -2.75 -8.03 -25.13
C ASN A 19 -2.43 -8.77 -26.43
N SER A 20 -2.06 -10.05 -26.35
CA SER A 20 -1.85 -10.87 -27.55
C SER A 20 -3.18 -11.20 -28.23
N TYR A 21 -4.20 -11.56 -27.45
CA TYR A 21 -5.53 -11.88 -27.97
C TYR A 21 -6.25 -10.65 -28.55
N PHE A 22 -6.23 -9.52 -27.84
CA PHE A 22 -6.77 -8.23 -28.28
C PHE A 22 -5.67 -7.33 -28.86
N SER A 23 -4.89 -7.87 -29.79
CA SER A 23 -3.68 -7.23 -30.34
C SER A 23 -3.94 -5.95 -31.15
N ASP A 24 -5.19 -5.68 -31.53
CA ASP A 24 -5.60 -4.47 -32.25
C ASP A 24 -5.90 -3.28 -31.32
N TRP A 25 -5.87 -3.47 -30.00
CA TRP A 25 -6.18 -2.44 -29.01
C TRP A 25 -5.39 -1.14 -29.26
N ALA A 26 -4.09 -1.24 -29.53
CA ALA A 26 -3.21 -0.08 -29.64
C ALA A 26 -3.49 0.85 -30.84
N HIS A 27 -4.16 0.38 -31.91
CA HIS A 27 -4.21 1.11 -33.18
C HIS A 27 -5.56 1.13 -33.90
N LYS A 28 -6.61 0.47 -33.37
CA LYS A 28 -7.88 0.35 -34.08
C LYS A 28 -8.93 1.39 -33.70
N ASP A 29 -9.30 1.46 -32.42
CA ASP A 29 -10.44 2.27 -31.96
C ASP A 29 -10.10 3.00 -30.66
N ILE A 30 -10.02 4.33 -30.74
CA ILE A 30 -9.72 5.19 -29.59
C ILE A 30 -10.79 5.11 -28.50
N ALA A 31 -12.03 4.74 -28.83
CA ALA A 31 -13.08 4.56 -27.83
C ALA A 31 -12.79 3.39 -26.86
N LYS A 32 -11.89 2.47 -27.25
CA LYS A 32 -11.42 1.36 -26.40
C LYS A 32 -10.19 1.72 -25.57
N HIS A 33 -9.66 2.93 -25.71
CA HIS A 33 -8.58 3.45 -24.87
C HIS A 33 -9.20 4.14 -23.67
N LEU A 34 -9.34 3.39 -22.57
CA LEU A 34 -9.78 3.99 -21.31
C LEU A 34 -8.80 5.10 -20.91
N PRO A 35 -9.30 6.31 -20.58
CA PRO A 35 -8.45 7.35 -20.02
C PRO A 35 -7.70 6.84 -18.80
N PHE A 36 -6.43 7.24 -18.65
CA PHE A 36 -5.55 6.71 -17.60
C PHE A 36 -6.14 6.83 -16.18
N VAL A 37 -6.98 7.84 -15.92
CA VAL A 37 -7.66 8.03 -14.63
C VAL A 37 -8.54 6.85 -14.18
N TYR A 38 -8.93 5.96 -15.09
CA TYR A 38 -9.69 4.73 -14.80
C TYR A 38 -8.81 3.50 -14.53
N ASN A 39 -7.49 3.64 -14.64
CA ASN A 39 -6.52 2.61 -14.26
C ASN A 39 -5.20 3.29 -13.91
N THR A 40 -5.23 4.26 -12.99
CA THR A 40 -4.05 5.03 -12.61
C THR A 40 -3.11 4.11 -11.86
N SER A 41 -1.96 3.79 -12.44
CA SER A 41 -0.94 3.01 -11.76
C SER A 41 -0.34 3.80 -10.59
N SER A 42 -0.25 3.16 -9.41
CA SER A 42 0.37 3.76 -8.22
C SER A 42 1.82 4.20 -8.49
N VAL A 43 2.54 3.55 -9.40
CA VAL A 43 3.93 3.93 -9.73
C VAL A 43 4.05 5.26 -10.46
N ALA A 44 2.97 5.73 -11.10
CA ALA A 44 2.94 7.01 -11.79
C ALA A 44 3.16 8.18 -10.81
N SER A 45 2.81 7.99 -9.53
CA SER A 45 2.99 9.03 -8.50
C SER A 45 4.45 9.42 -8.28
N TYR A 46 5.40 8.55 -8.59
CA TYR A 46 6.83 8.86 -8.48
C TYR A 46 7.54 8.86 -9.84
N SER A 47 7.10 8.05 -10.81
CA SER A 47 7.76 7.95 -12.12
C SER A 47 7.48 9.15 -13.03
N TYR A 48 6.32 9.79 -12.91
CA TYR A 48 6.01 11.04 -13.62
C TYR A 48 5.25 12.03 -12.73
N LEU A 49 5.91 12.41 -11.63
CA LEU A 49 5.32 13.25 -10.59
C LEU A 49 4.68 14.56 -11.10
N PRO A 50 5.25 15.32 -12.05
CA PRO A 50 4.59 16.52 -12.57
C PRO A 50 3.19 16.25 -13.13
N ALA A 51 3.02 15.21 -13.95
CA ALA A 51 1.72 14.84 -14.49
C ALA A 51 0.75 14.39 -13.39
N PHE A 52 1.25 13.64 -12.40
CA PHE A 52 0.44 13.22 -11.26
C PHE A 52 0.02 14.42 -10.38
N LYS A 53 0.86 15.43 -10.18
CA LYS A 53 0.48 16.66 -9.49
C LYS A 53 -0.59 17.44 -10.23
N GLN A 54 -0.52 17.49 -11.56
CA GLN A 54 -1.47 18.22 -12.39
C GLN A 54 -2.82 17.50 -12.57
N PHE A 55 -2.80 16.18 -12.79
CA PHE A 55 -3.98 15.41 -13.17
C PHE A 55 -4.40 14.36 -12.13
N GLY A 56 -3.60 14.09 -11.10
CA GLY A 56 -3.83 13.00 -10.14
C GLY A 56 -5.11 13.14 -9.33
N GLN A 57 -5.58 14.37 -9.11
CA GLN A 57 -6.88 14.64 -8.47
C GLN A 57 -8.07 14.10 -9.27
N ASN A 58 -7.90 13.87 -10.58
CA ASN A 58 -8.95 13.32 -11.45
C ASN A 58 -9.01 11.79 -11.40
N THR A 59 -8.11 11.12 -10.67
CA THR A 59 -8.07 9.66 -10.54
C THR A 59 -9.41 9.12 -10.06
N LYS A 60 -9.96 8.15 -10.79
CA LYS A 60 -11.21 7.45 -10.47
C LYS A 60 -10.94 6.07 -9.90
N ILE A 61 -9.97 5.37 -10.46
CA ILE A 61 -9.54 4.04 -10.01
C ILE A 61 -8.02 4.06 -9.91
N LEU A 62 -7.51 3.77 -8.72
CA LEU A 62 -6.09 3.62 -8.47
C LEU A 62 -5.73 2.13 -8.43
N HIS A 63 -4.72 1.73 -9.20
CA HIS A 63 -4.18 0.39 -9.22
C HIS A 63 -2.87 0.34 -8.43
N PHE A 64 -2.91 -0.28 -7.25
CA PHE A 64 -1.71 -0.61 -6.46
C PHE A 64 -0.93 -1.76 -7.12
N ILE A 65 -0.20 -1.44 -8.19
CA ILE A 65 0.65 -2.39 -8.92
C ILE A 65 1.95 -2.67 -8.15
N GLY A 66 2.61 -3.78 -8.50
CA GLY A 66 3.85 -4.21 -7.87
C GLY A 66 3.62 -5.04 -6.60
N THR A 67 4.71 -5.33 -5.90
CA THR A 67 4.74 -6.22 -4.73
C THR A 67 4.27 -5.54 -3.45
N ALA A 68 4.45 -4.22 -3.34
CA ALA A 68 4.05 -3.42 -2.18
C ALA A 68 2.53 -3.18 -2.18
N LYS A 69 1.77 -4.11 -1.61
CA LYS A 69 0.31 -3.99 -1.48
C LYS A 69 -0.10 -3.15 -0.26
N PRO A 70 -1.28 -2.50 -0.27
CA PRO A 70 -1.74 -1.68 0.86
C PRO A 70 -1.78 -2.44 2.20
N TRP A 71 -2.26 -3.69 2.19
CA TRP A 71 -2.33 -4.56 3.36
C TRP A 71 -0.96 -5.07 3.87
N LEU A 72 0.12 -4.80 3.12
CA LEU A 72 1.49 -5.11 3.55
C LEU A 72 2.20 -3.88 4.13
N GLN A 73 1.55 -2.71 4.16
CA GLN A 73 2.09 -1.53 4.80
C GLN A 73 1.94 -1.62 6.32
N ASN A 74 2.90 -1.04 7.04
CA ASN A 74 2.79 -0.89 8.48
C ASN A 74 1.58 -0.01 8.81
N PHE A 75 0.62 -0.54 9.56
CA PHE A 75 -0.60 0.15 9.95
C PHE A 75 -0.70 0.21 11.46
N ASN A 76 -0.94 1.40 11.99
CA ASN A 76 -1.17 1.59 13.40
C ASN A 76 -2.65 1.36 13.72
N SER A 77 -2.98 0.22 14.33
CA SER A 77 -4.37 -0.14 14.65
C SER A 77 -5.02 0.74 15.72
N GLU A 78 -4.23 1.35 16.60
CA GLU A 78 -4.71 2.24 17.65
C GLU A 78 -5.09 3.61 17.07
N THR A 79 -4.19 4.22 16.30
CA THR A 79 -4.42 5.56 15.70
C THR A 79 -5.14 5.50 14.35
N ARG A 80 -5.29 4.30 13.79
CA ARG A 80 -5.79 4.02 12.43
C ARG A 80 -5.02 4.74 11.35
N LYS A 81 -3.71 4.88 11.52
CA LYS A 81 -2.82 5.54 10.55
C LYS A 81 -1.88 4.56 9.90
N VAL A 82 -1.85 4.59 8.57
CA VAL A 82 -0.85 3.85 7.80
C VAL A 82 0.46 4.63 7.79
N TYR A 83 1.57 3.92 7.97
CA TYR A 83 2.91 4.48 7.78
C TYR A 83 3.19 4.62 6.29
N ILE A 84 3.72 5.78 5.91
CA ILE A 84 4.05 6.11 4.52
C ILE A 84 5.57 6.13 4.36
N PRO A 85 6.17 5.16 3.65
CA PRO A 85 7.60 5.16 3.40
C PRO A 85 8.06 6.43 2.67
N GLY A 86 9.31 6.83 2.90
CA GLY A 86 9.95 7.92 2.16
C GLY A 86 9.83 7.70 0.64
N GLY A 87 9.50 8.76 -0.11
CA GLY A 87 9.27 8.69 -1.56
C GLY A 87 7.84 8.34 -1.99
N TYR A 88 6.98 7.87 -1.08
CA TYR A 88 5.59 7.51 -1.37
C TYR A 88 4.56 8.53 -0.86
N GLN A 89 5.00 9.74 -0.49
CA GLN A 89 4.15 10.78 0.08
C GLN A 89 2.96 11.16 -0.83
N HIS A 90 3.13 11.05 -2.15
CA HIS A 90 2.06 11.31 -3.12
C HIS A 90 0.93 10.27 -3.08
N LEU A 91 1.18 9.08 -2.50
CA LEU A 91 0.17 8.05 -2.28
C LEU A 91 -0.41 8.05 -0.87
N ALA A 92 0.04 8.93 0.02
CA ALA A 92 -0.37 8.93 1.43
C ALA A 92 -1.89 8.91 1.60
N ASN A 93 -2.59 9.80 0.89
CA ASN A 93 -4.05 9.88 0.95
C ASN A 93 -4.73 8.62 0.41
N PHE A 94 -4.19 8.03 -0.65
CA PHE A 94 -4.77 6.82 -1.25
C PHE A 94 -4.56 5.58 -0.40
N LEU A 95 -3.38 5.45 0.21
CA LEU A 95 -3.08 4.36 1.15
C LEU A 95 -3.93 4.49 2.41
N GLN A 96 -4.05 5.70 2.96
CA GLN A 96 -4.92 5.95 4.10
C GLN A 96 -6.37 5.62 3.76
N PHE A 97 -6.88 6.08 2.60
CA PHE A 97 -8.23 5.79 2.16
C PHE A 97 -8.52 4.30 1.99
N TRP A 98 -7.55 3.52 1.50
CA TRP A 98 -7.66 2.06 1.43
C TRP A 98 -7.83 1.45 2.83
N TRP A 99 -7.03 1.91 3.81
CA TRP A 99 -7.10 1.44 5.19
C TRP A 99 -8.36 1.89 5.91
N ASP A 100 -8.89 3.08 5.61
CA ASP A 100 -10.14 3.58 6.15
C ASP A 100 -11.30 2.65 5.72
N ILE A 101 -11.42 2.37 4.41
CA ILE A 101 -12.42 1.41 3.88
C ILE A 101 -12.24 0.03 4.52
N PHE A 102 -10.99 -0.45 4.62
CA PHE A 102 -10.75 -1.74 5.24
C PHE A 102 -11.24 -1.78 6.69
N CYS A 103 -10.92 -0.76 7.49
CA CYS A 103 -11.29 -0.68 8.89
C CYS A 103 -12.80 -0.51 9.10
N GLU A 104 -13.45 0.31 8.28
CA GLU A 104 -14.85 0.69 8.43
C GLU A 104 -15.80 -0.37 7.86
N ASP A 105 -15.48 -0.91 6.68
CA ASP A 105 -16.43 -1.72 5.91
C ASP A 105 -16.05 -3.20 5.82
N VAL A 106 -14.76 -3.55 5.90
CA VAL A 106 -14.27 -4.91 5.65
C VAL A 106 -13.97 -5.66 6.93
N HIS A 107 -13.29 -5.03 7.88
CA HIS A 107 -12.74 -5.69 9.07
C HIS A 107 -13.80 -6.41 9.90
N SER A 108 -14.97 -5.79 10.09
CA SER A 108 -16.09 -6.37 10.84
C SER A 108 -16.70 -7.62 10.21
N ARG A 109 -16.39 -7.88 8.93
CA ARG A 109 -16.86 -9.05 8.18
C ARG A 109 -15.83 -10.17 8.14
N LEU A 110 -14.62 -9.92 8.65
CA LEU A 110 -13.58 -10.94 8.75
C LEU A 110 -13.84 -11.82 9.96
N SER A 111 -13.39 -13.06 9.85
CA SER A 111 -13.49 -14.04 10.92
C SER A 111 -12.21 -14.87 10.98
N ALA A 112 -11.89 -15.34 12.19
CA ALA A 112 -10.65 -16.06 12.47
C ALA A 112 -10.57 -17.45 11.79
N ASP A 113 -11.68 -17.96 11.27
CA ASP A 113 -11.75 -19.18 10.47
C ASP A 113 -11.33 -18.98 9.01
N MET A 114 -11.24 -17.72 8.55
CA MET A 114 -10.75 -17.40 7.21
C MET A 114 -9.27 -17.77 7.05
N ARG A 115 -8.89 -18.27 5.88
CA ARG A 115 -7.50 -18.68 5.62
C ARG A 115 -6.59 -17.51 5.31
N GLY A 116 -5.31 -17.67 5.64
CA GLY A 116 -4.24 -16.75 5.28
C GLY A 116 -4.36 -15.40 5.99
N LEU A 117 -4.01 -14.33 5.28
CA LEU A 117 -3.94 -12.99 5.86
C LEU A 117 -5.29 -12.51 6.40
N ALA A 118 -6.42 -12.91 5.81
CA ALA A 118 -7.76 -12.52 6.25
C ALA A 118 -8.08 -12.95 7.69
N GLY A 119 -7.77 -14.20 8.06
CA GLY A 119 -7.94 -14.67 9.44
C GLY A 119 -6.88 -14.12 10.39
N ALA A 120 -5.67 -13.82 9.90
CA ALA A 120 -4.64 -13.18 10.71
C ALA A 120 -5.05 -11.75 11.12
N ILE A 121 -5.57 -10.98 10.17
CA ILE A 121 -5.96 -9.57 10.40
C ILE A 121 -7.33 -9.42 11.07
N SER A 122 -8.18 -10.46 11.12
CA SER A 122 -9.48 -10.40 11.80
C SER A 122 -9.37 -10.20 13.31
N ASN A 123 -8.22 -10.56 13.90
CA ASN A 123 -7.96 -10.44 15.34
C ASN A 123 -7.37 -9.08 15.73
N VAL A 124 -7.16 -8.18 14.76
CA VAL A 124 -6.64 -6.83 15.02
C VAL A 124 -7.70 -6.02 15.74
N ARG A 125 -7.34 -5.38 16.86
CA ARG A 125 -8.26 -4.50 17.59
C ARG A 125 -8.10 -3.06 17.12
N LEU A 126 -9.10 -2.55 16.43
CA LEU A 126 -9.08 -1.21 15.83
C LEU A 126 -9.53 -0.13 16.83
N GLY A 127 -8.64 0.83 17.12
CA GLY A 127 -8.91 1.95 18.03
C GLY A 127 -8.71 1.62 19.51
N GLU A 128 -8.26 0.41 19.84
CA GLU A 128 -7.87 0.04 21.20
C GLU A 128 -6.36 0.23 21.38
N ARG A 129 -5.98 0.68 22.59
CA ARG A 129 -4.57 0.70 22.96
C ARG A 129 -4.04 -0.71 22.99
N ARG A 130 -2.85 -0.90 22.42
CA ARG A 130 -2.20 -2.21 22.33
C ARG A 130 -1.84 -2.72 23.72
N THR A 131 -1.83 -4.04 23.87
CA THR A 131 -1.31 -4.63 25.12
C THR A 131 0.19 -4.38 25.22
N PRO A 132 0.77 -4.37 26.44
CA PRO A 132 2.22 -4.20 26.61
C PRO A 132 3.06 -5.24 25.86
N GLU A 133 2.49 -6.43 25.63
CA GLU A 133 3.15 -7.49 24.85
C GLU A 133 3.17 -7.17 23.36
N GLN A 134 2.05 -6.68 22.81
CA GLN A 134 1.96 -6.22 21.43
C GLN A 134 2.84 -4.98 21.18
N GLU A 135 2.90 -4.04 22.14
CA GLU A 135 3.80 -2.88 22.08
C GLU A 135 5.26 -3.33 21.98
N ARG A 136 5.68 -4.33 22.76
CA ARG A 136 7.03 -4.89 22.68
C ARG A 136 7.31 -5.56 21.33
N THR A 137 6.37 -6.34 20.80
CA THR A 137 6.52 -6.99 19.49
C THR A 137 6.66 -5.96 18.37
N GLU A 138 5.84 -4.91 18.37
CA GLU A 138 5.97 -3.80 17.41
C GLU A 138 7.29 -3.06 17.59
N GLU A 139 7.77 -2.86 18.82
CA GLU A 139 9.06 -2.20 19.06
C GLU A 139 10.22 -3.02 18.49
N VAL A 140 10.16 -4.36 18.59
CA VAL A 140 11.13 -5.26 17.95
C VAL A 140 11.04 -5.15 16.43
N MET A 141 9.84 -5.20 15.84
CA MET A 141 9.64 -5.05 14.40
C MET A 141 10.10 -3.67 13.90
N ARG A 142 9.84 -2.60 14.66
CA ARG A 142 10.31 -1.24 14.38
C ARG A 142 11.82 -1.16 14.42
N ARG A 143 12.46 -1.78 15.43
CA ARG A 143 13.92 -1.82 15.54
C ARG A 143 14.54 -2.56 14.35
N GLN A 144 13.95 -3.68 13.96
CA GLN A 144 14.39 -4.40 12.76
C GLN A 144 14.23 -3.54 11.49
N GLY A 145 13.09 -2.84 11.35
CA GLY A 145 12.89 -1.88 10.27
C GLY A 145 13.95 -0.78 10.25
N TRP A 146 14.36 -0.29 11.42
CA TRP A 146 15.50 0.63 11.56
C TRP A 146 16.81 0.04 11.05
N GLU A 147 17.15 -1.18 11.48
CA GLU A 147 18.38 -1.89 11.10
C GLU A 147 18.43 -2.16 9.58
N GLU A 148 17.27 -2.32 8.94
CA GLU A 148 17.11 -2.53 7.50
C GLU A 148 16.97 -1.23 6.68
N GLY A 149 17.01 -0.05 7.31
CA GLY A 149 16.93 1.26 6.64
C GLY A 149 15.50 1.76 6.34
N ASN A 150 14.47 1.11 6.92
CA ASN A 150 13.05 1.43 6.79
C ASN A 150 12.50 2.21 8.01
N ALA A 151 13.31 3.10 8.60
CA ALA A 151 12.90 3.89 9.77
C ALA A 151 11.77 4.91 9.45
N ASP A 152 10.91 5.18 10.43
CA ASP A 152 9.82 6.15 10.33
C ASP A 152 10.30 7.60 10.56
N TYR A 153 11.13 8.12 9.64
CA TYR A 153 11.75 9.44 9.76
C TYR A 153 10.76 10.62 9.80
N ALA A 154 9.49 10.41 9.45
CA ALA A 154 8.45 11.44 9.47
C ALA A 154 7.50 11.32 10.67
N GLY A 155 7.53 10.20 11.40
CA GLY A 155 6.66 9.90 12.52
C GLY A 155 7.44 9.60 13.78
N ARG A 156 7.32 8.36 14.30
CA ARG A 156 7.90 7.98 15.60
C ARG A 156 9.42 8.12 15.64
N ASP A 157 10.07 7.97 14.50
CA ASP A 157 11.53 7.99 14.36
C ASP A 157 12.04 9.31 13.76
N ALA A 158 11.21 10.36 13.81
CA ALA A 158 11.61 11.69 13.40
C ALA A 158 12.79 12.21 14.22
N PHE A 159 13.66 13.00 13.57
CA PHE A 159 14.84 13.60 14.20
C PHE A 159 14.51 14.32 15.50
N ALA A 160 13.39 15.06 15.55
CA ALA A 160 12.94 15.76 16.75
C ALA A 160 12.74 14.81 17.94
N ASN A 161 12.13 13.64 17.73
CA ASN A 161 11.89 12.65 18.78
C ASN A 161 13.18 11.96 19.23
N ILE A 162 14.07 11.66 18.27
CA ILE A 162 15.39 11.08 18.57
C ILE A 162 16.21 12.08 19.39
N TRP A 163 16.24 13.34 18.97
CA TRP A 163 16.98 14.41 19.63
C TRP A 163 16.47 14.68 21.04
N ASP A 164 15.15 14.79 21.20
CA ASP A 164 14.50 14.93 22.51
C ASP A 164 14.87 13.77 23.45
N ARG A 165 14.88 12.54 22.92
CA ARG A 165 15.27 11.37 23.71
C ARG A 165 16.75 11.39 24.10
N ILE A 166 17.66 11.75 23.18
CA ILE A 166 19.09 11.92 23.49
C ILE A 166 19.28 12.98 24.57
N GLN A 167 18.61 14.13 24.46
CA GLN A 167 18.73 15.21 25.44
C GLN A 167 18.29 14.79 26.83
N LYS A 168 17.21 14.00 26.93
CA LYS A 168 16.74 13.43 28.21
C LYS A 168 17.77 12.46 28.79
N SER A 169 18.30 11.55 27.98
CA SER A 169 19.30 10.56 28.44
C SER A 169 20.63 11.18 28.90
N VAL A 170 20.97 12.38 28.45
CA VAL A 170 22.20 13.09 28.85
C VAL A 170 22.01 13.89 30.14
N GLN A 171 20.76 14.12 30.57
CA GLN A 171 20.42 14.85 31.80
C GLN A 171 20.14 13.93 32.99
N GLU A 172 20.03 12.61 32.77
CA GLU A 172 19.94 11.55 33.79
C GLU A 172 21.32 11.01 34.16
#